data_AF-A0A2E0SNT9-F1
#
_entry.id   AF-A0A2E0SNT9-F1
#
_cell.length_a   1.000
_cell.length_b   1.000
_cell.length_c   1.000
_cell.angle_alpha   90.00
_cell.angle_beta   90.00
_cell.angle_gamma   90.00
#
_symmetry.space_group_name_H-M   'P 1'
#
loop_
_entity.id
_entity.type
_entity.pdbx_description
1 polymer ?
#
loop_
_entity_poly.entity_id
_entity_poly.type
_entity_poly.pdbx_seq_one_letter_code
_entity_poly.pdbx_strand_id
1 'polypeptide(L)'
;MKIIKENLTHCEPLIMRFVFESEPSESRKKELAEFAVHWMAAEEEKNPQEWYYCEFGYRLEVDEGNNVVEVTCELMPECHVEPLAMAVAERFTDVKLLKLGDPYINKPSLDIEWLEVPAGECIITGERYDLPAFTIAFTPITLGQFRQFLKESGYSSKTDTLGVSDTISTQVNSFGDDPHIPLFGVQHHQALAYCEWSGHRLPTNPESRRFFDYVCDRPDLQFEWSGVNWTSTPAGPDSFIARNGPYQSLGPDDEDTSFKPLHKHHCDGIDAPCFRVVKRS
;
A
#
# COMPACT_ATOMS: atom_id res chain seq x y z
N MET A 1 19.78 -20.48 -1.96
CA MET A 1 19.28 -19.18 -1.48
C MET A 1 17.92 -19.38 -0.85
N LYS A 2 17.62 -18.72 0.28
CA LYS A 2 16.29 -18.75 0.91
C LYS A 2 15.45 -17.60 0.38
N ILE A 3 14.21 -17.87 -0.02
CA ILE A 3 13.24 -16.84 -0.41
C ILE A 3 12.42 -16.44 0.80
N ILE A 4 12.29 -15.14 1.05
CA ILE A 4 11.47 -14.55 2.10
C ILE A 4 10.48 -13.62 1.41
N LYS A 5 9.19 -13.92 1.52
CA LYS A 5 8.13 -12.98 1.12
C LYS A 5 7.92 -12.01 2.28
N GLU A 6 8.29 -10.74 2.10
CA GLU A 6 8.02 -9.64 3.03
C GLU A 6 6.74 -8.91 2.58
N ASN A 7 6.72 -7.58 2.59
CA ASN A 7 5.53 -6.81 2.29
C ASN A 7 5.27 -6.72 0.77
N LEU A 8 4.44 -7.63 0.24
CA LEU A 8 4.10 -7.71 -1.19
C LEU A 8 2.97 -6.76 -1.62
N THR A 9 2.63 -5.77 -0.78
CA THR A 9 1.45 -4.92 -1.03
C THR A 9 1.59 -3.98 -2.23
N HIS A 10 2.80 -3.79 -2.76
CA HIS A 10 3.04 -3.23 -4.08
C HIS A 10 3.27 -4.39 -5.05
N CYS A 11 2.21 -4.83 -5.73
CA CYS A 11 2.34 -5.83 -6.80
C CYS A 11 3.20 -5.31 -7.96
N GLU A 12 3.41 -3.98 -8.05
CA GLU A 12 4.05 -3.30 -9.18
C GLU A 12 4.83 -2.06 -8.70
N PRO A 13 6.17 -2.01 -8.90
CA PRO A 13 7.03 -3.13 -9.22
C PRO A 13 7.23 -4.10 -8.04
N LEU A 14 7.34 -5.40 -8.34
CA LEU A 14 7.86 -6.36 -7.36
C LEU A 14 9.31 -5.98 -7.03
N ILE A 15 9.54 -5.62 -5.77
CA ILE A 15 10.88 -5.34 -5.25
C ILE A 15 11.55 -6.65 -4.83
N MET A 16 12.73 -6.92 -5.38
CA MET A 16 13.55 -8.10 -5.11
C MET A 16 14.88 -7.66 -4.51
N ARG A 17 15.09 -7.95 -3.23
CA ARG A 17 16.30 -7.60 -2.48
C ARG A 17 17.16 -8.84 -2.29
N PHE A 18 18.27 -8.89 -3.01
CA PHE A 18 19.28 -9.94 -2.91
C PHE A 18 20.29 -9.58 -1.83
N VAL A 19 20.40 -10.42 -0.80
CA VAL A 19 21.22 -10.15 0.39
C VAL A 19 22.47 -11.04 0.37
N PHE A 20 23.63 -10.38 0.33
CA PHE A 20 24.94 -11.02 0.44
C PHE A 20 25.26 -11.41 1.89
N GLU A 21 26.03 -12.49 2.06
CA GLU A 21 26.54 -12.97 3.35
C GLU A 21 27.48 -11.96 4.04
N SER A 22 28.21 -11.18 3.25
CA SER A 22 29.10 -10.11 3.68
C SER A 22 29.01 -8.95 2.69
N GLU A 23 29.45 -7.74 3.08
CA GLU A 23 29.47 -6.58 2.20
C GLU A 23 30.28 -6.86 0.91
N PRO A 24 29.62 -6.90 -0.27
CA PRO A 24 30.28 -7.15 -1.55
C PRO A 24 30.93 -5.86 -2.06
N SER A 25 31.84 -5.97 -3.03
CA SER A 25 32.32 -4.79 -3.77
C SER A 25 31.21 -4.22 -4.66
N GLU A 26 31.28 -2.93 -4.97
CA GLU A 26 30.33 -2.27 -5.90
C GLU A 26 30.28 -2.95 -7.27
N SER A 27 31.43 -3.41 -7.77
CA SER A 27 31.49 -4.21 -9.01
C SER A 27 30.68 -5.50 -8.90
N ARG A 28 30.71 -6.16 -7.73
CA ARG A 28 30.01 -7.42 -7.51
C ARG A 28 28.50 -7.21 -7.36
N LYS A 29 28.08 -6.12 -6.71
CA LYS A 29 26.68 -5.69 -6.66
C LYS A 29 26.12 -5.46 -8.06
N LYS A 30 26.85 -4.68 -8.85
CA LYS A 30 26.48 -4.36 -10.23
C LYS A 30 26.38 -5.62 -11.10
N GLU A 31 27.33 -6.54 -10.96
CA GLU A 31 27.28 -7.82 -11.69
C GLU A 31 26.01 -8.62 -11.38
N LEU A 32 25.59 -8.67 -10.11
CA LEU A 32 24.35 -9.35 -9.72
C LEU A 32 23.11 -8.67 -10.32
N ALA A 33 23.04 -7.36 -10.16
CA ALA A 33 21.93 -6.55 -10.66
C ALA A 33 21.75 -6.72 -12.18
N GLU A 34 22.83 -6.56 -12.94
CA GLU A 34 22.83 -6.75 -14.39
C GLU A 34 22.50 -8.19 -14.77
N PHE A 35 22.97 -9.18 -14.01
CA PHE A 35 22.61 -10.58 -14.25
C PHE A 35 21.10 -10.81 -14.10
N ALA A 36 20.48 -10.31 -13.03
CA ALA A 36 19.05 -10.51 -12.79
C ALA A 36 18.20 -9.84 -13.89
N VAL A 37 18.54 -8.61 -14.27
CA VAL A 37 17.88 -7.89 -15.37
C VAL A 37 18.02 -8.62 -16.70
N HIS A 38 19.24 -9.05 -17.07
CA HIS A 38 19.45 -9.80 -18.31
C HIS A 38 18.75 -11.16 -18.29
N TRP A 39 18.65 -11.81 -17.13
CA TRP A 39 17.92 -13.06 -16.98
C TRP A 39 16.42 -12.85 -17.29
N MET A 40 15.80 -11.80 -16.73
CA MET A 40 14.39 -11.47 -16.99
C MET A 40 14.16 -11.12 -18.47
N ALA A 41 15.03 -10.31 -19.07
CA ALA A 41 14.96 -10.00 -20.50
C ALA A 41 15.05 -11.28 -21.37
N ALA A 42 15.90 -12.25 -20.98
CA ALA A 42 16.00 -13.51 -21.71
C ALA A 42 14.75 -14.41 -21.54
N GLU A 43 14.03 -14.34 -20.41
CA GLU A 43 12.75 -15.02 -20.26
C GLU A 43 11.63 -14.33 -21.07
N GLU A 44 11.61 -12.99 -21.09
CA GLU A 44 10.72 -12.22 -21.95
C GLU A 44 10.93 -12.58 -23.44
N GLU A 45 12.17 -12.67 -23.92
CA GLU A 45 12.47 -13.09 -25.29
C GLU A 45 11.92 -14.49 -25.63
N LYS A 46 11.91 -15.41 -24.66
CA LYS A 46 11.36 -16.76 -24.84
C LYS A 46 9.83 -16.77 -24.88
N ASN A 47 9.19 -15.92 -24.08
CA ASN A 47 7.74 -15.85 -23.99
C ASN A 47 7.21 -14.40 -23.86
N PRO A 48 7.24 -13.60 -24.95
CA PRO A 48 6.92 -12.17 -24.87
C PRO A 48 5.48 -11.88 -24.43
N GLN A 49 4.56 -12.84 -24.60
CA GLN A 49 3.16 -12.67 -24.20
C GLN A 49 2.97 -12.77 -22.69
N GLU A 50 3.75 -13.61 -22.02
CA GLU A 50 3.71 -13.74 -20.55
C GLU A 50 4.34 -12.53 -19.85
N TRP A 51 5.28 -11.85 -20.51
CA TRP A 51 6.04 -10.71 -19.99
C TRP A 51 5.62 -9.36 -20.60
N TYR A 52 4.50 -9.31 -21.33
CA TYR A 52 4.12 -8.18 -22.20
C TYR A 52 4.01 -6.81 -21.51
N TYR A 53 3.83 -6.78 -20.19
CA TYR A 53 3.72 -5.55 -19.38
C TYR A 53 4.82 -5.43 -18.33
N CYS A 54 5.87 -6.25 -18.41
CA CYS A 54 6.92 -6.24 -17.41
C CYS A 54 7.96 -5.16 -17.71
N GLU A 55 8.17 -4.26 -16.75
CA GLU A 55 9.30 -3.34 -16.74
C GLU A 55 10.25 -3.74 -15.61
N PHE A 56 11.53 -3.96 -15.91
CA PHE A 56 12.51 -4.37 -14.91
C PHE A 56 13.76 -3.48 -14.88
N GLY A 57 14.28 -3.28 -13.67
CA GLY A 57 15.39 -2.38 -13.38
C GLY A 57 16.12 -2.76 -12.10
N TYR A 58 17.08 -1.93 -11.67
CA TYR A 58 17.80 -2.16 -10.42
C TYR A 58 18.30 -0.86 -9.77
N ARG A 59 18.54 -0.93 -8.46
CA ARG A 59 19.19 0.10 -7.64
C ARG A 59 20.32 -0.53 -6.82
N LEU A 60 21.50 0.11 -6.83
CA LEU A 60 22.67 -0.37 -6.08
C LEU A 60 22.79 0.29 -4.70
N GLU A 61 22.29 1.51 -4.56
CA GLU A 61 22.20 2.23 -3.30
C GLU A 61 20.80 2.02 -2.72
N VAL A 62 20.72 1.32 -1.59
CA VAL A 62 19.47 1.05 -0.88
C VAL A 62 19.64 1.25 0.62
N ASP A 63 18.57 1.71 1.27
CA ASP A 63 18.59 2.09 2.68
C ASP A 63 18.75 0.90 3.65
N GLU A 64 18.59 -0.34 3.17
CA GLU A 64 18.76 -1.57 3.98
C GLU A 64 20.22 -1.97 4.22
N GLY A 65 21.18 -1.22 3.69
CA GLY A 65 22.60 -1.38 3.98
C GLY A 65 23.43 -1.90 2.81
N ASN A 66 24.75 -1.88 3.00
CA ASN A 66 25.71 -2.05 1.91
C ASN A 66 25.82 -3.49 1.37
N ASN A 67 25.14 -4.48 1.95
CA ASN A 67 25.17 -5.86 1.48
C ASN A 67 23.90 -6.29 0.73
N VAL A 68 23.07 -5.33 0.32
CA VAL A 68 21.82 -5.59 -0.41
C VAL A 68 21.93 -5.03 -1.84
N VAL A 69 21.37 -5.76 -2.79
CA VAL A 69 21.12 -5.29 -4.15
C VAL A 69 19.63 -5.40 -4.41
N GLU A 70 19.04 -4.31 -4.91
CA GLU A 70 17.62 -4.29 -5.23
C GLU A 70 17.41 -4.32 -6.73
N VAL A 71 16.53 -5.22 -7.15
CA VAL A 71 16.06 -5.39 -8.52
C VAL A 71 14.54 -5.22 -8.49
N THR A 72 14.00 -4.54 -9.47
CA THR A 72 12.55 -4.31 -9.60
C THR A 72 12.04 -5.02 -10.84
N CYS A 73 10.82 -5.56 -10.78
CA CYS A 73 10.10 -6.05 -11.95
C CYS A 73 8.60 -5.79 -11.80
N GLU A 74 8.02 -4.94 -12.64
CA GLU A 74 6.57 -4.77 -12.76
C GLU A 74 5.94 -6.04 -13.30
N LEU A 75 4.83 -6.45 -12.70
CA LEU A 75 4.02 -7.58 -13.17
C LEU A 75 4.79 -8.90 -13.35
N MET A 76 5.85 -9.13 -12.57
CA MET A 76 6.64 -10.36 -12.67
C MET A 76 5.74 -11.59 -12.49
N PRO A 77 5.69 -12.53 -13.46
CA PRO A 77 4.89 -13.73 -13.28
C PRO A 77 5.42 -14.57 -12.11
N GLU A 78 4.55 -14.95 -11.16
CA GLU A 78 4.97 -15.60 -9.91
C GLU A 78 5.78 -16.89 -10.16
N CYS A 79 5.50 -17.61 -11.26
CA CYS A 79 6.22 -18.82 -11.64
C CYS A 79 7.72 -18.61 -11.94
N HIS A 80 8.16 -17.37 -12.19
CA HIS A 80 9.55 -17.03 -12.53
C HIS A 80 10.40 -16.59 -11.33
N VAL A 81 9.79 -16.36 -10.16
CA VAL A 81 10.50 -15.95 -8.93
C VAL A 81 11.50 -17.01 -8.47
N GLU A 82 11.05 -18.27 -8.38
CA GLU A 82 11.92 -19.40 -7.98
C GLU A 82 13.03 -19.69 -9.01
N PRO A 83 12.75 -19.76 -10.33
CA PRO A 83 13.77 -19.89 -11.36
C PRO A 83 14.86 -18.81 -11.31
N LEU A 84 14.48 -17.53 -11.16
CA LEU A 84 15.45 -16.44 -11.00
C LEU A 84 16.29 -16.65 -9.75
N ALA A 85 15.66 -17.01 -8.63
CA ALA A 85 16.36 -17.27 -7.38
C ALA A 85 17.39 -18.40 -7.52
N MET A 86 17.04 -19.48 -8.22
CA MET A 86 17.96 -20.59 -8.49
C MET A 86 19.13 -20.14 -9.37
N ALA A 87 18.86 -19.41 -10.44
CA ALA A 87 19.90 -18.91 -11.36
C ALA A 87 20.89 -17.96 -10.66
N VAL A 88 20.39 -17.08 -9.77
CA VAL A 88 21.24 -16.22 -8.94
C VAL A 88 22.06 -17.06 -7.96
N ALA A 89 21.45 -18.02 -7.27
CA ALA A 89 22.15 -18.85 -6.29
C ALA A 89 23.27 -19.71 -6.89
N GLU A 90 23.13 -20.14 -8.15
CA GLU A 90 24.14 -20.90 -8.88
C GLU A 90 25.36 -20.04 -9.22
N ARG A 91 25.15 -18.78 -9.64
CA ARG A 91 26.22 -17.87 -10.07
C ARG A 91 26.82 -17.04 -8.93
N PHE A 92 26.03 -16.72 -7.91
CA PHE A 92 26.39 -15.85 -6.80
C PHE A 92 26.25 -16.61 -5.48
N THR A 93 27.19 -17.51 -5.19
CA THR A 93 27.18 -18.38 -4.01
C THR A 93 27.24 -17.63 -2.68
N ASP A 94 27.68 -16.37 -2.72
CA ASP A 94 27.74 -15.40 -1.63
C ASP A 94 26.38 -14.75 -1.31
N VAL A 95 25.36 -14.93 -2.17
CA VAL A 95 24.00 -14.44 -1.95
C VAL A 95 23.19 -15.52 -1.24
N LYS A 96 22.68 -15.20 -0.03
CA LYS A 96 22.01 -16.19 0.82
C LYS A 96 20.50 -16.03 0.84
N LEU A 97 20.01 -14.80 0.70
CA LEU A 97 18.60 -14.47 0.79
C LEU A 97 18.12 -13.72 -0.45
N LEU A 98 16.91 -14.02 -0.87
CA LEU A 98 16.09 -13.16 -1.72
C LEU A 98 14.88 -12.75 -0.90
N LYS A 99 14.73 -11.45 -0.64
CA LYS A 99 13.55 -10.87 -0.01
C LYS A 99 12.66 -10.25 -1.09
N LEU A 100 11.37 -10.53 -1.04
CA LEU A 100 10.38 -10.04 -1.99
C LEU A 100 9.45 -9.03 -1.32
N GLY A 101 9.18 -7.91 -1.98
CA GLY A 101 8.37 -6.82 -1.45
C GLY A 101 9.21 -5.75 -0.75
N ASP A 102 8.54 -4.79 -0.10
CA ASP A 102 9.21 -3.74 0.67
C ASP A 102 9.84 -4.27 1.97
N PRO A 103 10.91 -3.61 2.46
CA PRO A 103 11.43 -3.83 3.79
C PRO A 103 10.31 -3.90 4.82
N TYR A 104 10.29 -4.99 5.58
CA TYR A 104 9.41 -5.05 6.75
C TYR A 104 9.82 -3.97 7.76
N ILE A 105 9.08 -2.86 7.81
CA ILE A 105 9.18 -1.92 8.91
C ILE A 105 8.55 -2.61 10.12
N ASN A 106 9.39 -3.20 10.96
CA ASN A 106 8.96 -3.82 12.21
C ASN A 106 8.41 -2.74 13.15
N LYS A 107 7.13 -2.39 13.00
CA LYS A 107 6.38 -1.65 14.00
C LYS A 107 5.89 -2.68 15.01
N PRO A 108 6.43 -2.74 16.24
CA PRO A 108 6.02 -3.75 17.21
C PRO A 108 4.58 -3.53 17.74
N SER A 109 3.97 -2.38 17.45
CA SER A 109 2.64 -2.02 17.93
C SER A 109 1.65 -1.89 16.78
N LEU A 110 0.41 -2.32 17.04
CA LEU A 110 -0.77 -2.06 16.22
C LEU A 110 -1.49 -0.76 16.61
N ASP A 111 -0.87 0.07 17.46
CA ASP A 111 -1.43 1.37 17.82
C ASP A 111 -1.59 2.26 16.58
N ILE A 112 -2.66 3.05 16.58
CA ILE A 112 -2.88 4.06 15.53
C ILE A 112 -1.84 5.17 15.72
N GLU A 113 -1.02 5.38 14.69
CA GLU A 113 -0.18 6.55 14.58
C GLU A 113 -1.04 7.77 14.25
N TRP A 114 -1.03 8.77 15.11
CA TRP A 114 -1.88 9.95 14.98
C TRP A 114 -1.11 11.13 14.43
N LEU A 115 -1.71 11.82 13.45
CA LEU A 115 -1.25 13.11 12.95
C LEU A 115 -2.25 14.19 13.35
N GLU A 116 -1.75 15.25 14.00
CA GLU A 116 -2.51 16.48 14.23
C GLU A 116 -2.43 17.35 12.98
N VAL A 117 -3.57 17.57 12.33
CA VAL A 117 -3.71 18.47 11.19
C VAL A 117 -4.17 19.82 11.73
N PRO A 118 -3.38 20.91 11.55
CA PRO A 118 -3.77 22.22 12.05
C PRO A 118 -5.00 22.75 11.31
N ALA A 119 -5.75 23.62 11.99
CA ALA A 119 -6.86 24.36 11.39
C ALA A 119 -6.37 25.08 10.12
N GLY A 120 -7.24 25.15 9.12
CA GLY A 120 -6.91 25.76 7.85
C GLY A 120 -7.97 25.52 6.80
N GLU A 121 -7.67 25.96 5.58
CA GLU A 121 -8.58 25.85 4.45
C GLU A 121 -8.15 24.75 3.48
N CYS A 122 -9.13 24.24 2.73
CA CYS A 122 -8.91 23.47 1.51
C CYS A 122 -9.91 23.87 0.42
N ILE A 123 -9.53 23.69 -0.84
CA ILE A 123 -10.39 23.97 -2.01
C ILE A 123 -10.68 22.64 -2.73
N ILE A 124 -11.96 22.33 -2.91
CA ILE A 124 -12.41 21.13 -3.65
C ILE A 124 -13.33 21.61 -4.76
N THR A 125 -12.94 21.35 -6.02
CA THR A 125 -13.73 21.73 -7.21
C THR A 125 -14.17 23.21 -7.19
N GLY A 126 -13.27 24.11 -6.79
CA GLY A 126 -13.52 25.55 -6.67
C GLY A 126 -14.30 26.00 -5.43
N GLU A 127 -14.83 25.07 -4.62
CA GLU A 127 -15.49 25.38 -3.36
C GLU A 127 -14.49 25.41 -2.21
N ARG A 128 -14.57 26.43 -1.36
CA ARG A 128 -13.69 26.65 -0.22
C ARG A 128 -14.32 26.08 1.06
N TYR A 129 -13.52 25.36 1.83
CA TYR A 129 -13.90 24.77 3.11
C TYR A 129 -12.93 25.23 4.20
N ASP A 130 -13.47 25.80 5.28
CA ASP A 130 -12.73 26.13 6.50
C ASP A 130 -12.85 24.98 7.51
N LEU A 131 -11.71 24.43 7.95
CA LEU A 131 -11.65 23.28 8.85
C LEU A 131 -11.01 23.64 10.19
N PRO A 132 -11.58 23.21 11.33
CA PRO A 132 -10.87 23.26 12.60
C PRO A 132 -9.68 22.30 12.58
N ALA A 133 -8.81 22.38 13.58
CA ALA A 133 -7.78 21.37 13.77
C ALA A 133 -8.43 20.02 14.09
N PHE A 134 -7.85 18.93 13.59
CA PHE A 134 -8.34 17.57 13.82
C PHE A 134 -7.19 16.57 13.86
N THR A 135 -7.42 15.45 14.53
CA THR A 135 -6.45 14.37 14.65
C THR A 135 -6.91 13.17 13.81
N ILE A 136 -6.08 12.73 12.87
CA ILE A 136 -6.38 11.63 11.93
C ILE A 136 -5.29 10.56 11.96
N ALA A 137 -5.65 9.31 11.67
CA ALA A 137 -4.71 8.23 11.51
C ALA A 137 -3.73 8.52 10.35
N PHE A 138 -2.42 8.53 10.65
CA PHE A 138 -1.36 8.82 9.69
C PHE A 138 -1.21 7.72 8.63
N THR A 139 -1.52 6.46 8.97
CA THR A 139 -1.65 5.33 8.03
C THR A 139 -3.11 4.87 7.94
N PRO A 140 -3.52 4.17 6.86
CA PRO A 140 -4.82 3.51 6.85
C PRO A 140 -4.89 2.46 7.95
N ILE A 141 -6.12 2.06 8.32
CA ILE A 141 -6.32 0.98 9.27
C ILE A 141 -5.70 -0.30 8.72
N THR A 142 -4.94 -1.01 9.55
CA THR A 142 -4.19 -2.20 9.15
C THR A 142 -5.02 -3.48 9.25
N LEU A 143 -4.55 -4.54 8.58
CA LEU A 143 -5.11 -5.89 8.69
C LEU A 143 -5.17 -6.35 10.16
N GLY A 144 -4.12 -6.10 10.95
CA GLY A 144 -4.05 -6.46 12.36
C GLY A 144 -5.04 -5.72 13.23
N GLN A 145 -5.16 -4.40 13.03
CA GLN A 145 -6.13 -3.56 13.74
C GLN A 145 -7.57 -4.02 13.45
N PHE A 146 -7.89 -4.30 12.18
CA PHE A 146 -9.22 -4.77 11.82
C PHE A 146 -9.52 -6.19 12.33
N ARG A 147 -8.52 -7.09 12.35
CA ARG A 147 -8.66 -8.41 12.98
C ARG A 147 -8.94 -8.33 14.48
N GLN A 148 -8.32 -7.38 15.16
CA GLN A 148 -8.62 -7.12 16.56
C GLN A 148 -10.07 -6.69 16.73
N PHE A 149 -10.55 -5.77 15.89
CA PHE A 149 -11.97 -5.41 15.82
C PHE A 149 -12.88 -6.63 15.67
N LEU A 150 -12.64 -7.49 14.66
CA LEU A 150 -13.46 -8.69 14.42
C LEU A 150 -13.47 -9.62 15.64
N LYS A 151 -12.29 -9.85 16.25
CA LYS A 151 -12.11 -10.72 17.41
C LYS A 151 -12.83 -10.20 18.65
N GLU A 152 -12.74 -8.91 18.93
CA GLU A 152 -13.25 -8.31 20.18
C GLU A 152 -14.73 -7.93 20.10
N SER A 153 -15.20 -7.48 18.94
CA SER A 153 -16.61 -7.09 18.75
C SER A 153 -17.53 -8.27 18.44
N GLY A 154 -16.98 -9.39 17.96
CA GLY A 154 -17.76 -10.50 17.40
C GLY A 154 -18.49 -10.12 16.10
N TYR A 155 -18.07 -9.05 15.44
CA TYR A 155 -18.64 -8.62 14.17
C TYR A 155 -18.48 -9.71 13.12
N SER A 156 -19.60 -10.31 12.71
CA SER A 156 -19.66 -11.14 11.51
C SER A 156 -20.07 -10.26 10.34
N SER A 157 -19.19 -10.09 9.34
CA SER A 157 -19.67 -9.57 8.06
C SER A 157 -20.77 -10.53 7.60
N LYS A 158 -21.98 -10.00 7.34
CA LYS A 158 -22.94 -10.80 6.60
C LYS A 158 -22.25 -11.08 5.27
N THR A 159 -22.14 -12.36 4.89
CA THR A 159 -21.64 -12.77 3.58
C THR A 159 -22.16 -11.80 2.55
N ASP A 160 -21.23 -11.19 1.83
CA ASP A 160 -21.51 -10.10 0.92
C ASP A 160 -22.68 -10.49 0.01
N THR A 161 -23.63 -9.60 -0.19
CA THR A 161 -24.78 -9.86 -1.09
C THR A 161 -24.32 -10.15 -2.52
N LEU A 162 -23.06 -9.89 -2.83
CA LEU A 162 -22.39 -10.12 -4.11
C LEU A 162 -21.65 -11.47 -4.19
N GLY A 163 -21.62 -12.28 -3.12
CA GLY A 163 -20.93 -13.58 -3.09
C GLY A 163 -19.40 -13.47 -3.13
N VAL A 164 -18.85 -12.28 -2.88
CA VAL A 164 -17.40 -12.03 -2.79
C VAL A 164 -16.88 -12.60 -1.45
N SER A 165 -15.66 -13.14 -1.50
CA SER A 165 -14.97 -13.71 -0.34
C SER A 165 -14.82 -12.70 0.80
N ASP A 166 -14.67 -13.17 2.03
CA ASP A 166 -14.42 -12.31 3.19
C ASP A 166 -13.24 -11.37 2.93
N THR A 167 -13.37 -10.08 3.24
CA THR A 167 -12.35 -9.03 3.01
C THR A 167 -10.97 -9.49 3.49
N ILE A 168 -10.93 -10.21 4.62
CA ILE A 168 -9.70 -10.76 5.18
C ILE A 168 -9.10 -11.86 4.31
N SER A 169 -9.89 -12.81 3.81
CA SER A 169 -9.36 -13.86 2.94
C SER A 169 -8.87 -13.30 1.61
N THR A 170 -9.58 -12.33 1.04
CA THR A 170 -9.12 -11.62 -0.17
C THR A 170 -7.80 -10.90 0.10
N GLN A 171 -7.71 -10.13 1.19
CA GLN A 171 -6.47 -9.44 1.58
C GLN A 171 -5.31 -10.42 1.77
N VAL A 172 -5.52 -11.51 2.52
CA VAL A 172 -4.45 -12.49 2.80
C VAL A 172 -3.97 -13.16 1.54
N ASN A 173 -4.88 -13.51 0.63
CA ASN A 173 -4.53 -14.15 -0.63
C ASN A 173 -3.80 -13.20 -1.58
N SER A 174 -4.19 -11.92 -1.62
CA SER A 174 -3.63 -10.94 -2.56
C SER A 174 -2.39 -10.22 -2.05
N PHE A 175 -2.31 -9.94 -0.75
CA PHE A 175 -1.34 -9.02 -0.15
C PHE A 175 -0.59 -9.61 1.06
N GLY A 176 -0.92 -10.84 1.46
CA GLY A 176 -0.27 -11.53 2.57
C GLY A 176 -0.92 -11.30 3.94
N ASP A 177 -0.33 -11.94 4.95
CA ASP A 177 -0.92 -12.09 6.29
C ASP A 177 -0.32 -11.14 7.35
N ASP A 178 0.49 -10.17 6.93
CA ASP A 178 1.17 -9.25 7.84
C ASP A 178 0.16 -8.30 8.51
N PRO A 179 0.08 -8.25 9.85
CA PRO A 179 -0.89 -7.41 10.54
C PRO A 179 -0.62 -5.89 10.41
N HIS A 180 0.50 -5.45 9.86
CA HIS A 180 0.84 -4.03 9.73
C HIS A 180 0.49 -3.43 8.37
N ILE A 181 0.12 -4.27 7.40
CA ILE A 181 -0.25 -3.77 6.07
C ILE A 181 -1.61 -3.08 6.12
N PRO A 182 -1.82 -2.01 5.33
CA PRO A 182 -3.14 -1.42 5.13
C PRO A 182 -4.16 -2.48 4.71
N LEU A 183 -5.35 -2.43 5.30
CA LEU A 183 -6.46 -3.27 4.87
C LEU A 183 -7.17 -2.63 3.67
N PHE A 184 -7.19 -3.33 2.56
CA PHE A 184 -7.93 -2.96 1.36
C PHE A 184 -9.19 -3.80 1.20
N GLY A 185 -10.10 -3.31 0.35
CA GLY A 185 -11.34 -4.01 0.01
C GLY A 185 -12.37 -4.04 1.13
N VAL A 186 -12.32 -3.04 2.02
CA VAL A 186 -13.30 -2.88 3.09
C VAL A 186 -14.50 -2.14 2.52
N GLN A 187 -15.71 -2.66 2.69
CA GLN A 187 -16.92 -1.92 2.35
C GLN A 187 -17.16 -0.77 3.33
N HIS A 188 -17.86 0.26 2.86
CA HIS A 188 -18.11 1.48 3.65
C HIS A 188 -18.75 1.18 5.02
N HIS A 189 -19.72 0.27 5.07
CA HIS A 189 -20.41 -0.08 6.30
C HIS A 189 -19.52 -0.85 7.31
N GLN A 190 -18.53 -1.60 6.83
CA GLN A 190 -17.53 -2.27 7.69
C GLN A 190 -16.59 -1.23 8.30
N ALA A 191 -16.18 -0.23 7.51
CA ALA A 191 -15.36 0.89 7.98
C ALA A 191 -16.11 1.71 9.06
N LEU A 192 -17.42 1.93 8.88
CA LEU A 192 -18.27 2.55 9.91
C LEU A 192 -18.40 1.70 11.17
N ALA A 193 -18.56 0.38 11.05
CA ALA A 193 -18.63 -0.52 12.19
C ALA A 193 -17.32 -0.51 13.01
N TYR A 194 -16.17 -0.50 12.32
CA TYR A 194 -14.86 -0.32 12.95
C TYR A 194 -14.75 1.03 13.67
N CYS A 195 -15.18 2.12 13.02
CA CYS A 195 -15.18 3.45 13.62
C CYS A 195 -16.00 3.49 14.91
N GLU A 196 -17.19 2.89 14.92
CA GLU A 196 -18.05 2.84 16.10
C GLU A 196 -17.41 2.04 17.23
N TRP A 197 -16.86 0.85 16.94
CA TRP A 197 -16.18 0.02 17.92
C TRP A 197 -14.95 0.72 18.53
N SER A 198 -14.16 1.39 17.70
CA SER A 198 -12.93 2.08 18.14
C SER A 198 -13.17 3.47 18.75
N GLY A 199 -14.41 3.95 18.80
CA GLY A 199 -14.73 5.29 19.33
C GLY A 199 -14.32 6.44 18.40
N HIS A 200 -14.15 6.18 17.11
CA HIS A 200 -13.71 7.13 16.09
C HIS A 200 -14.81 7.40 15.04
N ARG A 201 -14.43 8.06 13.95
CA ARG A 201 -15.28 8.28 12.76
C ARG A 201 -14.44 8.28 11.49
N LEU A 202 -15.09 8.13 10.34
CA LEU A 202 -14.46 8.42 9.06
C LEU A 202 -14.19 9.93 8.93
N PRO A 203 -13.13 10.34 8.22
CA PRO A 203 -12.96 11.72 7.81
C PRO A 203 -14.05 12.13 6.82
N THR A 204 -14.40 13.41 6.83
CA THR A 204 -15.18 14.03 5.75
C THR A 204 -14.32 14.23 4.51
N ASN A 205 -14.95 14.49 3.36
CA ASN A 205 -14.24 14.79 2.12
C ASN A 205 -13.26 15.98 2.25
N PRO A 206 -13.61 17.12 2.89
CA PRO A 206 -12.67 18.20 3.15
C PRO A 206 -11.54 17.83 4.13
N GLU A 207 -11.83 17.09 5.21
CA GLU A 207 -10.78 16.65 6.14
C GLU A 207 -9.76 15.74 5.47
N SER A 208 -10.21 14.78 4.65
CA SER A 208 -9.29 13.94 3.86
C SER A 208 -8.45 14.77 2.91
N ARG A 209 -9.05 15.75 2.20
CA ARG A 209 -8.29 16.65 1.33
C ARG A 209 -7.22 17.41 2.10
N ARG A 210 -7.60 18.03 3.22
CA ARG A 210 -6.70 18.82 4.06
C ARG A 210 -5.57 17.99 4.65
N PHE A 211 -5.84 16.74 5.04
CA PHE A 211 -4.81 15.80 5.47
C PHE A 211 -3.78 15.56 4.38
N PHE A 212 -4.20 15.23 3.16
CA PHE A 212 -3.27 14.97 2.06
C PHE A 212 -2.45 16.21 1.70
N ASP A 213 -3.08 17.38 1.57
CA ASP A 213 -2.37 18.64 1.31
C ASP A 213 -1.29 18.89 2.40
N TYR A 214 -1.66 18.72 3.67
CA TYR A 214 -0.75 18.92 4.80
C TYR A 214 0.44 17.96 4.82
N VAL A 215 0.22 16.68 4.48
CA VAL A 215 1.29 15.68 4.41
C VAL A 215 2.21 15.95 3.21
N CYS A 216 1.67 16.39 2.07
CA CYS A 216 2.47 16.66 0.88
C CYS A 216 3.42 17.85 1.06
N ASP A 217 3.06 18.82 1.89
CA ASP A 217 3.92 19.95 2.26
C ASP A 217 4.99 19.60 3.32
N ARG A 218 5.05 18.33 3.76
CA ARG A 218 5.89 17.85 4.86
C ARG A 218 6.81 16.72 4.39
N PRO A 219 7.95 17.04 3.75
CA PRO A 219 8.88 16.02 3.25
C PRO A 219 9.53 15.17 4.36
N ASP A 220 9.43 15.61 5.62
CA ASP A 220 9.84 14.83 6.79
C ASP A 220 8.86 13.71 7.16
N LEU A 221 7.61 13.79 6.68
CA LEU A 221 6.62 12.73 6.82
C LEU A 221 6.78 11.77 5.64
N GLN A 222 7.46 10.65 5.87
CA GLN A 222 7.51 9.55 4.90
C GLN A 222 6.12 8.91 4.79
N PHE A 223 5.35 9.38 3.83
CA PHE A 223 3.99 8.92 3.58
C PHE A 223 3.99 7.85 2.51
N GLU A 224 4.10 6.62 2.96
CA GLU A 224 3.92 5.43 2.14
C GLU A 224 2.45 5.00 2.34
N TRP A 225 1.75 4.62 1.27
CA TRP A 225 0.40 4.03 1.32
C TRP A 225 -0.77 4.99 1.61
N SER A 226 -1.31 5.58 0.55
CA SER A 226 -2.63 6.22 0.58
C SER A 226 -3.75 5.20 0.40
N GLY A 227 -3.77 4.47 -0.72
CA GLY A 227 -4.94 3.79 -1.23
C GLY A 227 -6.13 4.73 -1.51
N VAL A 228 -7.22 4.15 -1.98
CA VAL A 228 -8.51 4.83 -2.10
C VAL A 228 -9.21 4.82 -0.74
N ASN A 229 -9.24 5.96 -0.05
CA ASN A 229 -9.75 6.09 1.32
C ASN A 229 -11.23 6.45 1.36
N TRP A 230 -12.02 5.67 2.09
CA TRP A 230 -13.40 6.04 2.41
C TRP A 230 -13.50 7.36 3.18
N THR A 231 -14.54 8.13 2.87
CA THR A 231 -14.98 9.29 3.65
C THR A 231 -16.40 9.10 4.18
N SER A 232 -16.82 9.95 5.13
CA SER A 232 -18.21 10.02 5.57
C SER A 232 -19.11 10.85 4.66
N THR A 233 -18.58 11.47 3.59
CA THR A 233 -19.34 12.39 2.74
C THR A 233 -20.18 11.63 1.72
N PRO A 234 -21.52 11.79 1.73
CA PRO A 234 -22.39 11.15 0.74
C PRO A 234 -22.14 11.70 -0.68
N ALA A 235 -22.23 10.82 -1.67
CA ALA A 235 -22.18 11.14 -3.09
C ALA A 235 -23.44 10.68 -3.84
N GLY A 236 -24.46 10.24 -3.10
CA GLY A 236 -25.72 9.70 -3.60
C GLY A 236 -26.42 8.88 -2.51
N PRO A 237 -27.55 8.23 -2.81
CA PRO A 237 -28.29 7.40 -1.85
C PRO A 237 -27.48 6.23 -1.29
N ASP A 238 -26.65 5.60 -2.14
CA ASP A 238 -25.87 4.42 -1.82
C ASP A 238 -24.38 4.58 -2.16
N SER A 239 -23.93 5.81 -2.33
CA SER A 239 -22.54 6.12 -2.72
C SER A 239 -21.92 7.14 -1.79
N PHE A 240 -20.62 7.02 -1.59
CA PHE A 240 -19.83 7.90 -0.75
C PHE A 240 -18.61 8.38 -1.53
N ILE A 241 -18.12 9.56 -1.18
CA ILE A 241 -16.86 10.04 -1.72
C ILE A 241 -15.73 9.19 -1.15
N ALA A 242 -14.86 8.69 -2.01
CA ALA A 242 -13.57 8.14 -1.63
C ALA A 242 -12.45 8.95 -2.27
N ARG A 243 -11.31 9.07 -1.58
CA ARG A 243 -10.15 9.82 -2.06
C ARG A 243 -8.92 8.94 -2.23
N ASN A 244 -8.32 8.96 -3.40
CA ASN A 244 -6.98 8.39 -3.58
C ASN A 244 -5.94 9.32 -2.94
N GLY A 245 -4.70 8.87 -2.76
CA GLY A 245 -3.58 9.75 -2.41
C GLY A 245 -2.24 9.22 -2.91
N PRO A 246 -1.11 9.76 -2.42
CA PRO A 246 -0.94 11.18 -2.14
C PRO A 246 -1.01 12.01 -3.44
N TYR A 247 -1.41 13.27 -3.30
CA TYR A 247 -1.55 14.21 -4.42
C TYR A 247 -0.41 15.21 -4.47
N GLN A 248 -0.18 15.78 -5.64
CA GLN A 248 0.61 17.00 -5.75
C GLN A 248 -0.21 18.17 -5.19
N SER A 249 0.46 19.19 -4.66
CA SER A 249 -0.22 20.44 -4.27
C SER A 249 -0.99 20.97 -5.48
N LEU A 250 -2.32 21.07 -5.36
CA LEU A 250 -3.19 21.58 -6.41
C LEU A 250 -3.35 23.09 -6.25
N GLY A 251 -3.12 23.81 -7.34
CA GLY A 251 -3.50 25.21 -7.46
C GLY A 251 -5.02 25.40 -7.35
N PRO A 252 -5.48 26.64 -7.12
CA PRO A 252 -6.89 26.96 -6.96
C PRO A 252 -7.75 26.64 -8.20
N ASP A 253 -7.12 26.60 -9.38
CA ASP A 253 -7.77 26.35 -10.67
C ASP A 253 -7.56 24.92 -11.19
N ASP A 254 -6.77 24.10 -10.48
CA ASP A 254 -6.48 22.74 -10.90
C ASP A 254 -7.68 21.81 -10.65
N GLU A 255 -7.91 20.88 -11.58
CA GLU A 255 -8.98 19.89 -11.44
C GLU A 255 -8.64 18.87 -10.34
N ASP A 256 -9.47 18.80 -9.30
CA ASP A 256 -9.35 17.82 -8.24
C ASP A 256 -9.85 16.44 -8.72
N THR A 257 -8.98 15.68 -9.37
CA THR A 257 -9.23 14.30 -9.81
C THR A 257 -9.05 13.27 -8.69
N SER A 258 -8.81 13.72 -7.45
CA SER A 258 -8.48 12.85 -6.31
C SER A 258 -9.62 12.13 -5.67
N PHE A 259 -10.84 12.50 -6.01
CA PHE A 259 -12.02 11.94 -5.41
C PHE A 259 -12.91 11.29 -6.45
N LYS A 260 -13.62 10.24 -6.05
CA LYS A 260 -14.65 9.61 -6.87
C LYS A 260 -15.81 9.12 -6.02
N PRO A 261 -17.04 9.17 -6.55
CA PRO A 261 -18.17 8.51 -5.92
C PRO A 261 -17.98 6.99 -6.05
N LEU A 262 -17.95 6.29 -4.93
CA LEU A 262 -17.96 4.83 -4.90
C LEU A 262 -19.24 4.34 -4.24
N HIS A 263 -19.81 3.27 -4.80
CA HIS A 263 -20.94 2.58 -4.18
C HIS A 263 -20.52 1.99 -2.83
N LYS A 264 -21.38 2.02 -1.82
CA LYS A 264 -21.08 1.58 -0.44
C LYS A 264 -20.62 0.12 -0.30
N HIS A 265 -20.90 -0.70 -1.31
CA HIS A 265 -20.49 -2.11 -1.42
C HIS A 265 -19.24 -2.32 -2.31
N HIS A 266 -18.57 -1.26 -2.74
CA HIS A 266 -17.34 -1.38 -3.52
C HIS A 266 -16.20 -1.92 -2.63
N CYS A 267 -15.61 -3.04 -3.03
CA CYS A 267 -14.55 -3.72 -2.28
C CYS A 267 -13.45 -4.34 -3.15
N ASP A 268 -13.57 -4.31 -4.48
CA ASP A 268 -12.71 -5.09 -5.38
C ASP A 268 -12.09 -4.22 -6.49
N GLY A 269 -10.98 -4.73 -7.04
CA GLY A 269 -10.27 -4.15 -8.19
C GLY A 269 -9.10 -3.25 -7.80
N ILE A 270 -8.56 -2.52 -8.79
CA ILE A 270 -7.48 -1.53 -8.63
C ILE A 270 -7.87 -0.43 -7.62
N ASP A 271 -9.17 -0.26 -7.41
CA ASP A 271 -9.76 0.76 -6.53
C ASP A 271 -10.23 0.23 -5.18
N ALA A 272 -9.81 -0.99 -4.79
CA ALA A 272 -10.18 -1.61 -3.53
C ALA A 272 -9.93 -0.64 -2.36
N PRO A 273 -10.98 -0.15 -1.70
CA PRO A 273 -10.84 0.98 -0.80
C PRO A 273 -10.33 0.54 0.56
N CYS A 274 -9.48 1.39 1.14
CA CYS A 274 -9.05 1.36 2.53
C CYS A 274 -9.76 2.48 3.29
N PHE A 275 -9.40 2.71 4.56
CA PHE A 275 -9.93 3.84 5.31
C PHE A 275 -9.00 4.30 6.43
N ARG A 276 -9.18 5.57 6.81
CA ARG A 276 -8.56 6.23 7.96
C ARG A 276 -9.64 6.60 8.95
N VAL A 277 -9.23 6.84 10.19
CA VAL A 277 -10.12 7.29 11.25
C VAL A 277 -9.68 8.62 11.81
N VAL A 278 -10.66 9.44 12.20
CA VAL A 278 -10.48 10.72 12.87
C VAL A 278 -10.98 10.58 14.31
N LYS A 279 -10.27 11.18 15.28
CA LYS A 279 -10.74 11.24 16.67
C LYS A 279 -12.07 11.99 16.75
N ARG A 280 -13.01 11.50 17.56
CA ARG A 280 -14.20 12.29 17.92
C ARG A 280 -13.75 13.40 18.88
N SER A 281 -14.07 14.64 18.52
CA SER A 281 -13.89 15.85 19.34
C SER A 281 -14.94 15.94 20.44
#